data_AF-A0A2H5Y9B6-F1
#
_entry.id   AF-A0A2H5Y9B6-F1
#
_cell.length_a   1.000
_cell.length_b   1.000
_cell.length_c   1.000
_cell.angle_alpha   90.00
_cell.angle_beta   90.00
_cell.angle_gamma   90.00
#
_symmetry.space_group_name_H-M   'P 1'
#
loop_
_entity.id
_entity.type
_entity.pdbx_description
1 polymer ?
#
loop_
_entity_poly.entity_id
_entity_poly.type
_entity_poly.pdbx_seq_one_letter_code
_entity_poly.pdbx_strand_id
1 'polypeptide(L)'
;MLKKPFSFAAVWFVTFALGCIAAPPQSTSFTPQPPGDSLRQPPPTIPSGSPTGSPVRTLPAESRPLQPVITAARLLPHRWSPTNGVLAFWTWTAQEVQVDYLYPPGRLFFYDAATGRVCPSPVQVGYPYFVSTLVWMPDGKAFLLSEENRLVELTPCRDLSPEAVRDLPEPILSIEGAPHHRLLLRTAAGELTVLEVPAPETTLILTGQSRDYLYNRETHTLRWLDGRLVAGSFSPDGAYLAISGDTRTAIINLRTGKVEAEAPWHPQPAEGAPGPAIWLSDREVLVAAPAIGGPVIVTPGKDPVRVAPEYLGLDCSGRACRALGARSASAHTYHLLVQAPGAPGEARDTWFLYHPELGRTENLGPLTDPHFSPNGEELAALQDLNGQEASAAWLRPADPPGTEPLIFAPVRPHGFLTWSPDSRMLALHLEDGVAILQVAGEWRWVGRWVTTGHEPVAALWSPDARHLAVQASSPQANALFVVEVP
;
A
#
# COMPACT_ATOMS: atom_id res chain seq x y z
N MET A 1 6.08 37.04 -33.76
CA MET A 1 6.31 36.03 -32.72
C MET A 1 5.46 34.81 -33.05
N LEU A 2 6.06 33.80 -33.71
CA LEU A 2 5.35 32.61 -34.18
C LEU A 2 5.00 31.70 -32.98
N LYS A 3 3.70 31.51 -32.75
CA LYS A 3 3.17 30.44 -31.91
C LYS A 3 3.34 29.12 -32.68
N LYS A 4 4.11 28.18 -32.14
CA LYS A 4 4.08 26.78 -32.62
C LYS A 4 2.79 26.12 -32.12
N PRO A 5 2.03 25.41 -32.97
CA PRO A 5 0.92 24.59 -32.51
C PRO A 5 1.47 23.32 -31.85
N PHE A 6 0.97 23.01 -30.66
CA PHE A 6 1.13 21.70 -30.03
C PHE A 6 0.25 20.70 -30.82
N SER A 7 0.88 19.78 -31.54
CA SER A 7 0.20 18.62 -32.12
C SER A 7 -0.05 17.60 -31.03
N PHE A 8 -1.33 17.40 -30.68
CA PHE A 8 -1.78 16.21 -29.96
C PHE A 8 -1.54 14.99 -30.86
N ALA A 9 -0.61 14.11 -30.47
CA ALA A 9 -0.56 12.77 -31.01
C ALA A 9 -1.71 11.98 -30.38
N ALA A 10 -2.77 11.77 -31.15
CA ALA A 10 -3.81 10.81 -30.81
C ALA A 10 -3.17 9.41 -30.72
N VAL A 11 -3.17 8.83 -29.52
CA VAL A 11 -2.84 7.41 -29.34
C VAL A 11 -4.00 6.61 -29.93
N TRP A 12 -3.75 6.00 -31.07
CA TRP A 12 -4.69 5.09 -31.72
C TRP A 12 -4.78 3.80 -30.92
N PHE A 13 -5.93 3.52 -30.32
CA PHE A 13 -6.28 2.16 -29.92
C PHE A 13 -6.53 1.35 -31.20
N VAL A 14 -5.63 0.42 -31.49
CA VAL A 14 -5.82 -0.55 -32.57
C VAL A 14 -6.78 -1.62 -32.08
N THR A 15 -8.02 -1.53 -32.54
CA THR A 15 -9.01 -2.62 -32.51
C THR A 15 -8.60 -3.68 -33.54
N PHE A 16 -8.31 -4.90 -33.11
CA PHE A 16 -8.29 -6.06 -33.99
C PHE A 16 -9.51 -6.94 -33.72
N ALA A 17 -10.34 -7.09 -34.75
CA ALA A 17 -11.35 -8.14 -34.86
C ALA A 17 -10.92 -9.10 -35.98
N LEU A 18 -10.88 -10.41 -35.69
CA LEU A 18 -11.47 -11.53 -36.44
C LEU A 18 -10.74 -12.87 -36.19
N GLY A 19 -11.43 -13.76 -35.48
CA GLY A 19 -11.84 -15.08 -35.97
C GLY A 19 -10.79 -16.15 -36.31
N CYS A 20 -10.71 -17.16 -35.46
CA CYS A 20 -10.81 -18.58 -35.86
C CYS A 20 -11.32 -19.40 -34.66
N ILE A 21 -12.46 -20.06 -34.84
CA ILE A 21 -13.08 -20.99 -33.87
C ILE A 21 -12.27 -22.29 -33.91
N ALA A 22 -11.64 -22.66 -32.80
CA ALA A 22 -11.13 -24.00 -32.56
C ALA A 22 -12.04 -24.70 -31.55
N ALA A 23 -12.45 -25.93 -31.87
CA ALA A 23 -13.30 -26.75 -31.01
C ALA A 23 -12.63 -27.04 -29.66
N PRO A 24 -13.39 -27.10 -28.55
CA PRO A 24 -12.83 -27.42 -27.25
C PRO A 24 -12.36 -28.89 -27.22
N PRO A 25 -11.22 -29.20 -26.58
CA PRO A 25 -10.85 -30.57 -26.28
C PRO A 25 -11.87 -31.18 -25.31
N GLN A 26 -12.28 -32.41 -25.60
CA GLN A 26 -13.16 -33.20 -24.75
C GLN A 26 -12.48 -33.39 -23.39
N SER A 27 -13.07 -32.78 -22.36
CA SER A 27 -12.72 -33.00 -20.96
C SER A 27 -13.02 -34.45 -20.58
N THR A 28 -11.98 -35.21 -20.27
CA THR A 28 -12.11 -36.49 -19.57
C THR A 28 -12.76 -36.24 -18.21
N SER A 29 -13.96 -36.79 -18.01
CA SER A 29 -14.67 -36.76 -16.74
C SER A 29 -13.87 -37.51 -15.69
N PHE A 30 -13.17 -36.78 -14.82
CA PHE A 30 -12.76 -37.29 -13.53
C PHE A 30 -14.00 -37.42 -12.66
N THR A 31 -14.34 -38.65 -12.29
CA THR A 31 -15.33 -38.92 -11.24
C THR A 31 -14.69 -38.51 -9.91
N PRO A 32 -15.23 -37.50 -9.20
CA PRO A 32 -14.72 -37.15 -7.88
C PRO A 32 -14.90 -38.35 -6.95
N GLN A 33 -13.83 -38.72 -6.26
CA GLN A 33 -13.90 -39.63 -5.13
C GLN A 33 -14.81 -38.98 -4.08
N PRO A 34 -15.81 -39.70 -3.53
CA PRO A 34 -16.73 -39.12 -2.55
C PRO A 34 -15.92 -38.61 -1.35
N PRO A 35 -16.20 -37.38 -0.85
CA PRO A 35 -15.58 -36.90 0.37
C PRO A 35 -15.93 -37.89 1.47
N GLY A 36 -14.91 -38.43 2.14
CA GLY A 36 -15.12 -39.26 3.32
C GLY A 36 -15.96 -38.48 4.32
N ASP A 37 -17.01 -39.12 4.83
CA ASP A 37 -17.94 -38.65 5.86
C ASP A 37 -17.22 -38.25 7.16
N SER A 38 -16.49 -37.13 7.09
CA SER A 38 -16.04 -36.39 8.25
C SER A 38 -17.24 -35.53 8.64
N LEU A 39 -18.06 -36.08 9.54
CA LEU A 39 -19.19 -35.41 10.16
C LEU A 39 -18.84 -33.95 10.46
N ARG A 40 -19.43 -33.02 9.69
CA ARG A 40 -19.43 -31.59 10.01
C ARG A 40 -19.98 -31.44 11.43
N GLN A 41 -19.10 -31.26 12.40
CA GLN A 41 -19.53 -30.78 13.70
C GLN A 41 -20.17 -29.41 13.47
N PRO A 42 -21.39 -29.15 13.97
CA PRO A 42 -21.94 -27.81 13.94
C PRO A 42 -20.94 -26.87 14.62
N PRO A 43 -20.74 -25.65 14.10
CA PRO A 43 -19.84 -24.70 14.72
C PRO A 43 -20.22 -24.54 16.19
N PRO A 44 -19.24 -24.55 17.11
CA PRO A 44 -19.52 -24.40 18.53
C PRO A 44 -20.34 -23.13 18.74
N THR A 45 -21.52 -23.28 19.35
CA THR A 45 -22.39 -22.17 19.68
C THR A 45 -21.71 -21.37 20.79
N ILE A 46 -21.04 -20.27 20.43
CA ILE A 46 -20.42 -19.38 21.40
C ILE A 46 -21.56 -18.75 22.21
N PRO A 47 -21.59 -18.89 23.55
CA PRO A 47 -22.63 -18.33 24.37
C PRO A 47 -22.69 -16.81 24.21
N SER A 48 -23.85 -16.30 23.83
CA SER A 48 -24.16 -14.87 23.75
C SER A 48 -24.28 -14.27 25.16
N GLY A 49 -23.15 -14.08 25.83
CA GLY A 49 -23.07 -13.20 27.00
C GLY A 49 -23.32 -11.76 26.56
N SER A 50 -24.17 -11.03 27.27
CA SER A 50 -24.31 -9.58 27.04
C SER A 50 -22.94 -8.92 27.28
N PRO A 51 -22.36 -8.23 26.28
CA PRO A 51 -21.05 -7.64 26.42
C PRO A 51 -21.08 -6.58 27.52
N THR A 52 -20.39 -6.83 28.62
CA THR A 52 -19.96 -5.77 29.53
C THR A 52 -19.10 -4.82 28.71
N GLY A 53 -19.64 -3.63 28.38
CA GLY A 53 -18.98 -2.69 27.48
C GLY A 53 -17.57 -2.37 27.96
N SER A 54 -16.58 -2.53 27.08
CA SER A 54 -15.19 -2.20 27.37
C SER A 54 -15.10 -0.72 27.77
N PRO A 55 -14.39 -0.38 28.87
CA PRO A 55 -14.33 1.00 29.33
C PRO A 55 -13.65 1.88 28.28
N VAL A 56 -14.35 2.93 27.85
CA VAL A 56 -13.80 3.95 26.94
C VAL A 56 -12.67 4.68 27.65
N ARG A 57 -11.48 4.66 27.05
CA ARG A 57 -10.28 5.31 27.58
C ARG A 57 -10.19 6.74 27.04
N THR A 58 -9.85 7.67 27.93
CA THR A 58 -9.68 9.08 27.59
C THR A 58 -8.31 9.35 26.97
N LEU A 59 -8.28 10.31 26.05
CA LEU A 59 -7.05 10.87 25.49
C LEU A 59 -6.20 11.56 26.59
N PRO A 60 -4.88 11.69 26.40
CA PRO A 60 -4.04 12.42 27.33
C PRO A 60 -4.45 13.90 27.36
N ALA A 61 -4.59 14.45 28.57
CA ALA A 61 -5.02 15.84 28.76
C ALA A 61 -3.95 16.85 28.31
N GLU A 62 -2.67 16.51 28.52
CA GLU A 62 -1.56 17.36 28.10
C GLU A 62 -1.35 17.26 26.59
N SER A 63 -1.31 18.41 25.94
CA SER A 63 -1.00 18.52 24.52
C SER A 63 0.16 19.48 24.27
N ARG A 64 0.91 19.21 23.20
CA ARG A 64 2.04 20.02 22.76
C ARG A 64 1.68 20.72 21.46
N PRO A 65 1.73 22.06 21.38
CA PRO A 65 1.48 22.74 20.11
C PRO A 65 2.60 22.42 19.13
N LEU A 66 2.24 22.08 17.89
CA LEU A 66 3.19 21.98 16.79
C LEU A 66 3.23 23.27 15.99
N GLN A 67 4.42 23.62 15.54
CA GLN A 67 4.62 24.65 14.54
C GLN A 67 4.77 24.00 13.16
N PRO A 68 4.17 24.57 12.11
CA PRO A 68 4.34 24.04 10.78
C PRO A 68 5.81 24.20 10.37
N VAL A 69 6.37 23.12 9.81
CA VAL A 69 7.69 23.14 9.15
C VAL A 69 7.65 24.07 7.95
N ILE A 70 6.55 24.00 7.18
CA ILE A 70 6.29 24.83 6.00
C ILE A 70 4.79 24.85 5.71
N THR A 71 4.34 25.92 5.06
CA THR A 71 2.98 26.09 4.54
C THR A 71 2.98 26.35 3.04
N ALA A 72 1.98 25.84 2.32
CA ALA A 72 1.79 26.06 0.89
C ALA A 72 0.30 26.01 0.53
N ALA A 73 -0.10 26.50 -0.65
CA ALA A 73 -1.50 26.42 -1.07
C ALA A 73 -1.96 24.96 -1.18
N ARG A 74 -1.08 24.09 -1.69
CA ARG A 74 -1.18 22.63 -1.60
C ARG A 74 0.15 22.07 -1.15
N LEU A 75 0.10 21.00 -0.39
CA LEU A 75 1.27 20.28 0.10
C LEU A 75 0.97 18.79 0.09
N LEU A 76 1.97 17.96 -0.24
CA LEU A 76 1.84 16.51 -0.18
C LEU A 76 3.15 15.88 0.32
N PRO A 77 3.16 15.29 1.53
CA PRO A 77 4.25 14.43 1.96
C PRO A 77 4.34 13.24 1.03
N HIS A 78 5.55 12.87 0.60
CA HIS A 78 5.72 11.78 -0.36
C HIS A 78 6.34 10.54 0.29
N ARG A 79 7.63 10.58 0.63
CA ARG A 79 8.33 9.42 1.21
C ARG A 79 9.57 9.83 1.98
N TRP A 80 9.81 9.16 3.09
CA TRP A 80 11.05 9.27 3.86
C TRP A 80 12.18 8.47 3.21
N SER A 81 13.40 8.95 3.39
CA SER A 81 14.65 8.24 3.15
C SER A 81 14.74 7.03 4.10
N PRO A 82 15.27 5.89 3.65
CA PRO A 82 15.36 4.67 4.46
C PRO A 82 16.29 4.78 5.67
N THR A 83 17.24 5.72 5.67
CA THR A 83 18.34 5.71 6.66
C THR A 83 18.59 7.03 7.37
N ASN A 84 18.31 8.18 6.73
CA ASN A 84 18.81 9.47 7.23
C ASN A 84 17.72 10.42 7.73
N GLY A 85 16.48 9.94 7.92
CA GLY A 85 15.41 10.79 8.43
C GLY A 85 15.11 12.01 7.54
N VAL A 86 15.26 11.87 6.22
CA VAL A 86 14.94 12.93 5.26
C VAL A 86 13.59 12.65 4.60
N LEU A 87 12.63 13.57 4.70
CA LEU A 87 11.33 13.47 4.04
C LEU A 87 11.35 14.22 2.71
N ALA A 88 11.01 13.55 1.62
CA ALA A 88 10.64 14.22 0.37
C ALA A 88 9.16 14.62 0.39
N PHE A 89 8.85 15.84 -0.06
CA PHE A 89 7.49 16.35 -0.15
C PHE A 89 7.34 17.37 -1.28
N TRP A 90 6.11 17.55 -1.75
CA TRP A 90 5.77 18.45 -2.83
C TRP A 90 4.99 19.66 -2.30
N THR A 91 5.21 20.82 -2.90
CA THR A 91 4.44 22.03 -2.64
C THR A 91 3.97 22.67 -3.94
N TRP A 92 2.86 23.40 -3.84
CA TRP A 92 2.32 24.21 -4.93
C TRP A 92 1.85 25.56 -4.42
N THR A 93 2.02 26.56 -5.27
CA THR A 93 1.48 27.91 -5.10
C THR A 93 -0.01 27.95 -5.42
N ALA A 94 -0.70 28.98 -4.95
CA ALA A 94 -2.13 29.16 -5.25
C ALA A 94 -2.39 29.30 -6.76
N GLN A 95 -1.46 29.91 -7.50
CA GLN A 95 -1.57 30.08 -8.94
C GLN A 95 -1.45 28.74 -9.68
N GLU A 96 -0.48 27.89 -9.31
CA GLU A 96 -0.32 26.57 -9.92
C GLU A 96 -1.58 25.70 -9.73
N VAL A 97 -2.12 25.67 -8.50
CA VAL A 97 -3.34 24.93 -8.17
C VAL A 97 -4.57 25.43 -8.93
N GLN A 98 -4.63 26.73 -9.25
CA GLN A 98 -5.73 27.31 -10.04
C GLN A 98 -5.63 26.95 -11.53
N VAL A 99 -4.41 26.85 -12.09
CA VAL A 99 -4.20 26.54 -13.51
C VAL A 99 -4.51 25.08 -13.80
N ASP A 100 -4.02 24.18 -12.95
CA ASP A 100 -4.31 22.76 -13.03
C ASP A 100 -4.49 22.22 -11.62
N TYR A 101 -5.74 22.03 -11.22
CA TYR A 101 -6.03 21.49 -9.89
C TYR A 101 -5.57 20.04 -9.74
N LEU A 102 -5.51 19.28 -10.83
CA LEU A 102 -5.21 17.85 -10.80
C LEU A 102 -3.70 17.58 -10.97
N TYR A 103 -3.04 18.32 -11.87
CA TYR A 103 -1.64 18.06 -12.28
C TYR A 103 -0.75 19.32 -12.31
N PRO A 104 -0.74 20.15 -11.25
CA PRO A 104 0.08 21.35 -11.29
C PRO A 104 1.57 20.99 -11.29
N PRO A 105 2.43 21.72 -12.04
CA PRO A 105 3.87 21.59 -11.92
C PRO A 105 4.24 21.94 -10.48
N GLY A 106 4.65 20.94 -9.72
CA GLY A 106 4.95 21.08 -8.30
C GLY A 106 6.42 21.32 -8.06
N ARG A 107 6.75 21.76 -6.85
CA ARG A 107 8.13 21.91 -6.42
C ARG A 107 8.46 20.85 -5.38
N LEU A 108 9.48 20.05 -5.67
CA LEU A 108 10.01 19.05 -4.75
C LEU A 108 10.93 19.71 -3.72
N PHE A 109 10.71 19.35 -2.46
CA PHE A 109 11.50 19.74 -1.31
C PHE A 109 11.91 18.52 -0.49
N PHE A 110 12.93 18.70 0.31
CA PHE A 110 13.42 17.75 1.29
C PHE A 110 13.42 18.39 2.67
N TYR A 111 12.90 17.68 3.68
CA TYR A 111 13.00 18.06 5.09
C TYR A 111 13.96 17.10 5.78
N ASP A 112 15.04 17.63 6.34
CA ASP A 112 16.00 16.87 7.15
C ASP A 112 15.57 16.94 8.62
N ALA A 113 15.11 15.82 9.18
CA ALA A 113 14.61 15.78 10.55
C ALA A 113 15.72 15.98 11.61
N ALA A 114 16.97 15.64 11.30
CA ALA A 114 18.07 15.82 12.24
C ALA A 114 18.43 17.30 12.43
N THR A 115 18.30 18.11 11.36
CA THR A 115 18.64 19.54 11.40
C THR A 115 17.42 20.46 11.41
N GLY A 116 16.22 19.93 11.16
CA GLY A 116 14.99 20.68 10.98
C GLY A 116 14.95 21.54 9.70
N ARG A 117 15.90 21.35 8.78
CA ARG A 117 16.05 22.19 7.60
C ARG A 117 15.18 21.72 6.45
N VAL A 118 14.59 22.68 5.72
CA VAL A 118 13.91 22.44 4.44
C VAL A 118 14.82 22.91 3.30
N CYS A 119 15.03 22.03 2.31
CA CYS A 119 15.91 22.28 1.17
C CYS A 119 15.15 22.03 -0.14
N PRO A 120 15.20 22.93 -1.12
CA PRO A 120 14.60 22.68 -2.42
C PRO A 120 15.40 21.62 -3.20
N SER A 121 14.73 20.89 -4.08
CA SER A 121 15.41 20.08 -5.10
C SER A 121 16.32 20.97 -5.98
N PRO A 122 17.54 20.53 -6.33
CA PRO A 122 18.46 21.30 -7.18
C PRO A 122 18.04 21.31 -8.66
N VAL A 123 17.07 20.47 -9.03
CA VAL A 123 16.51 20.37 -10.38
C VAL A 123 14.98 20.40 -10.32
N GLN A 124 14.36 20.85 -11.41
CA GLN A 124 12.91 20.72 -11.58
C GLN A 124 12.56 19.27 -11.86
N VAL A 125 11.55 18.77 -11.16
CA VAL A 125 11.06 17.39 -11.26
C VAL A 125 9.56 17.48 -11.46
N GLY A 126 9.03 16.78 -12.46
CA GLY A 126 7.60 16.71 -12.67
C GLY A 126 6.91 15.97 -11.52
N TYR A 127 5.72 16.42 -11.12
CA TYR A 127 4.95 15.74 -10.08
C TYR A 127 4.55 14.32 -10.52
N PRO A 128 4.87 13.28 -9.73
CA PRO A 128 4.66 11.87 -10.08
C PRO A 128 3.19 11.45 -9.94
N TYR A 129 2.33 11.73 -10.92
CA TYR A 129 0.90 11.37 -10.78
C TYR A 129 0.62 9.86 -10.92
N PHE A 130 1.46 9.10 -11.64
CA PHE A 130 1.36 7.63 -11.74
C PHE A 130 2.70 6.93 -11.94
N VAL A 131 3.78 7.69 -11.84
CA VAL A 131 5.13 7.27 -12.20
C VAL A 131 6.07 7.73 -11.11
N SER A 132 6.99 6.88 -10.67
CA SER A 132 7.98 7.31 -9.69
C SER A 132 9.03 8.21 -10.35
N THR A 133 9.21 9.44 -9.88
CA THR A 133 10.28 10.37 -10.31
C THR A 133 11.38 10.55 -9.26
N LEU A 134 11.25 9.86 -8.13
CA LEU A 134 12.17 9.87 -6.99
C LEU A 134 12.39 8.45 -6.46
N VAL A 135 13.66 8.03 -6.40
CA VAL A 135 14.07 6.80 -5.74
C VAL A 135 15.04 7.12 -4.61
N TRP A 136 14.78 6.57 -3.43
CA TRP A 136 15.76 6.55 -2.36
C TRP A 136 16.61 5.29 -2.46
N MET A 137 17.92 5.46 -2.33
CA MET A 137 18.88 4.37 -2.21
C MET A 137 19.07 3.97 -0.74
N PRO A 138 19.53 2.73 -0.46
CA PRO A 138 19.78 2.29 0.91
C PRO A 138 20.80 3.13 1.68
N ASP A 139 21.73 3.79 1.00
CA ASP A 139 22.70 4.71 1.63
C ASP A 139 22.12 6.11 1.92
N GLY A 140 20.83 6.32 1.63
CA GLY A 140 20.11 7.55 1.89
C GLY A 140 20.25 8.62 0.79
N LYS A 141 20.99 8.34 -0.29
CA LYS A 141 20.99 9.23 -1.47
C LYS A 141 19.69 9.12 -2.26
N ALA A 142 19.38 10.17 -3.01
CA ALA A 142 18.22 10.24 -3.89
C ALA A 142 18.64 10.26 -5.36
N PHE A 143 17.86 9.55 -6.18
CA PHE A 143 17.85 9.72 -7.63
C PHE A 143 16.58 10.43 -8.05
N LEU A 144 16.73 11.46 -8.88
CA LEU A 144 15.63 12.22 -9.47
C LEU A 144 15.62 12.07 -10.98
N LEU A 145 14.42 11.95 -11.54
CA LEU A 145 14.18 12.12 -12.96
C LEU A 145 13.72 13.56 -13.23
N SER A 146 14.61 14.40 -13.75
CA SER A 146 14.30 15.82 -14.01
C SER A 146 13.36 15.99 -15.20
N GLU A 147 12.66 17.12 -15.29
CA GLU A 147 11.83 17.49 -16.45
C GLU A 147 12.60 17.53 -17.78
N GLU A 148 13.91 17.77 -17.72
CA GLU A 148 14.81 17.78 -18.88
C GLU A 148 15.29 16.38 -19.28
N ASN A 149 14.65 15.32 -18.75
CA ASN A 149 14.98 13.92 -19.02
C ASN A 149 16.43 13.55 -18.63
N ARG A 150 16.86 14.01 -17.45
CA ARG A 150 18.15 13.70 -16.86
C ARG A 150 17.96 12.90 -15.58
N LEU A 151 18.83 11.93 -15.37
CA LEU A 151 18.95 11.20 -14.11
C LEU A 151 19.95 11.95 -13.22
N VAL A 152 19.52 12.33 -12.03
CA VAL A 152 20.26 13.20 -11.11
C VAL A 152 20.44 12.50 -9.78
N GLU A 153 21.69 12.22 -9.40
CA GLU A 153 22.06 11.70 -8.06
C GLU A 153 22.38 12.86 -7.13
N LEU A 154 21.85 12.84 -5.90
CA LEU A 154 22.19 13.81 -4.87
C LEU A 154 22.09 13.24 -3.45
N THR A 155 22.77 13.90 -2.52
CA THR A 155 22.48 13.85 -1.08
C THR A 155 21.66 15.07 -0.69
N PRO A 156 20.36 14.92 -0.37
CA PRO A 156 19.52 16.04 0.01
C PRO A 156 20.08 16.84 1.19
N CYS A 157 19.86 18.16 1.18
CA CYS A 157 20.27 19.10 2.22
C CYS A 157 21.78 19.25 2.52
N ARG A 158 22.67 18.56 1.81
CA ARG A 158 24.12 18.70 1.99
C ARG A 158 24.71 19.77 1.07
N ASP A 159 24.46 19.68 -0.24
CA ASP A 159 24.94 20.60 -1.28
C ASP A 159 23.82 20.92 -2.28
N LEU A 160 23.78 22.13 -2.83
CA LEU A 160 22.80 22.52 -3.85
C LEU A 160 23.17 22.03 -5.26
N SER A 161 24.35 21.43 -5.44
CA SER A 161 24.78 20.88 -6.71
C SER A 161 24.61 19.37 -6.72
N PRO A 162 24.04 18.78 -7.78
CA PRO A 162 24.00 17.33 -7.94
C PRO A 162 25.39 16.70 -7.89
N GLU A 163 25.48 15.49 -7.37
CA GLU A 163 26.72 14.72 -7.34
C GLU A 163 27.01 14.06 -8.69
N ALA A 164 25.96 13.64 -9.39
CA ALA A 164 26.05 13.15 -10.76
C ALA A 164 24.81 13.56 -11.55
N VAL A 165 25.01 13.87 -12.83
CA VAL A 165 23.94 14.16 -13.79
C VAL A 165 24.21 13.34 -15.04
N ARG A 166 23.18 12.70 -15.57
CA ARG A 166 23.26 11.89 -16.78
C ARG A 166 22.08 12.17 -17.69
N ASP A 167 22.38 12.50 -18.94
CA ASP A 167 21.36 12.57 -19.99
C ASP A 167 20.86 11.17 -20.36
N LEU A 168 19.55 11.04 -20.52
CA LEU A 168 18.90 9.76 -20.83
C LEU A 168 18.60 9.66 -22.34
N PRO A 169 18.73 8.46 -22.93
CA PRO A 169 18.70 8.28 -24.39
C PRO A 169 17.32 8.53 -25.02
N GLU A 170 16.26 8.48 -24.22
CA GLU A 170 14.88 8.78 -24.61
C GLU A 170 14.11 9.27 -23.38
N PRO A 171 12.91 9.87 -23.55
CA PRO A 171 12.04 10.22 -22.43
C PRO A 171 11.80 9.02 -21.51
N ILE A 172 12.29 9.13 -20.28
CA ILE A 172 11.98 8.21 -19.20
C ILE A 172 10.71 8.68 -18.52
N LEU A 173 9.83 7.73 -18.21
CA LEU A 173 8.53 7.97 -17.59
C LEU A 173 8.60 7.73 -16.08
N SER A 174 9.28 6.67 -15.65
CA SER A 174 9.47 6.35 -14.23
C SER A 174 10.86 5.82 -13.93
N ILE A 175 11.26 5.97 -12.67
CA ILE A 175 12.46 5.42 -12.07
C ILE A 175 12.12 4.64 -10.80
N GLU A 176 12.71 3.47 -10.65
CA GLU A 176 12.52 2.59 -9.49
C GLU A 176 13.84 1.96 -9.08
N GLY A 177 14.01 1.64 -7.79
CA GLY A 177 15.12 0.79 -7.36
C GLY A 177 14.83 -0.65 -7.74
N ALA A 178 15.84 -1.43 -8.12
CA ALA A 178 15.66 -2.85 -8.39
C ALA A 178 15.22 -3.55 -7.09
N PRO A 179 14.01 -4.14 -7.03
CA PRO A 179 13.47 -4.70 -5.79
C PRO A 179 14.10 -6.04 -5.41
N HIS A 180 14.73 -6.73 -6.37
CA HIS A 180 15.29 -8.06 -6.17
C HIS A 180 16.43 -8.37 -7.17
N HIS A 181 17.22 -9.40 -6.88
CA HIS A 181 18.26 -9.92 -7.78
C HIS A 181 17.72 -10.54 -9.07
N ARG A 182 16.40 -10.76 -9.15
CA ARG A 182 15.74 -11.33 -10.34
C ARG A 182 14.57 -10.47 -10.72
N LEU A 183 14.54 -10.06 -11.98
CA LEU A 183 13.44 -9.32 -12.59
C LEU A 183 12.81 -10.15 -13.70
N LEU A 184 11.54 -9.85 -14.00
CA LEU A 184 10.82 -10.50 -15.09
C LEU A 184 10.63 -9.54 -16.25
N LEU A 185 11.01 -9.97 -17.45
CA LEU A 185 10.84 -9.24 -18.69
C LEU A 185 9.81 -9.94 -19.59
N ARG A 186 8.97 -9.16 -20.25
CA ARG A 186 8.13 -9.59 -21.37
C ARG A 186 8.75 -9.11 -22.69
N THR A 187 9.16 -10.04 -23.53
CA THR A 187 9.76 -9.71 -24.84
C THR A 187 8.69 -9.16 -25.81
N ALA A 188 9.12 -8.63 -26.96
CA ALA A 188 8.20 -8.21 -28.03
C ALA A 188 7.35 -9.37 -28.58
N ALA A 189 7.83 -10.61 -28.46
CA ALA A 189 7.08 -11.81 -28.82
C ALA A 189 6.04 -12.22 -27.75
N GLY A 190 6.02 -11.52 -26.61
CA GLY A 190 5.14 -11.82 -25.47
C GLY A 190 5.69 -12.88 -24.52
N GLU A 191 6.89 -13.39 -24.76
CA GLU A 191 7.54 -14.40 -23.91
C GLU A 191 8.05 -13.80 -22.60
N LEU A 192 7.96 -14.57 -21.52
CA LEU A 192 8.51 -14.18 -20.23
C LEU A 192 9.94 -14.69 -20.08
N THR A 193 10.86 -13.79 -19.74
CA THR A 193 12.28 -14.10 -19.52
C THR A 193 12.74 -13.53 -18.20
N VAL A 194 13.66 -14.23 -17.53
CA VAL A 194 14.22 -13.80 -16.24
C VAL A 194 15.51 -13.04 -16.50
N LEU A 195 15.67 -11.90 -15.84
CA LEU A 195 16.88 -11.10 -15.85
C LEU A 195 17.53 -11.11 -14.46
N GLU A 196 18.78 -11.54 -14.38
CA GLU A 196 19.58 -11.47 -13.16
C GLU A 196 20.18 -10.06 -12.99
N VAL A 197 20.09 -9.55 -11.77
CA VAL A 197 20.59 -8.24 -11.31
C VAL A 197 21.57 -8.51 -10.15
N PRO A 198 22.89 -8.35 -10.37
CA PRO A 198 23.88 -8.76 -9.37
C PRO A 198 23.85 -7.90 -8.10
N ALA A 199 23.52 -6.62 -8.23
CA ALA A 199 23.57 -5.63 -7.15
C ALA A 199 22.27 -4.79 -7.16
N PRO A 200 21.12 -5.33 -6.70
CA PRO A 200 19.85 -4.62 -6.69
C PRO A 200 19.90 -3.32 -5.89
N GLU A 201 20.69 -3.29 -4.81
CA GLU A 201 20.92 -2.14 -3.95
C GLU A 201 21.63 -0.96 -4.64
N THR A 202 22.22 -1.18 -5.81
CA THR A 202 22.87 -0.14 -6.64
C THR A 202 22.28 -0.04 -8.04
N THR A 203 21.21 -0.79 -8.33
CA THR A 203 20.61 -0.84 -9.67
C THR A 203 19.28 -0.09 -9.68
N LEU A 204 19.12 0.80 -10.66
CA LEU A 204 17.85 1.44 -10.97
C LEU A 204 17.22 0.83 -12.22
N ILE A 205 15.90 0.73 -12.18
CA ILE A 205 15.03 0.48 -13.31
C ILE A 205 14.58 1.83 -13.85
N LEU A 206 14.78 2.08 -15.14
CA LEU A 206 14.26 3.26 -15.84
C LEU A 206 13.25 2.80 -16.90
N THR A 207 11.97 3.11 -16.72
CA THR A 207 10.93 2.78 -17.68
C THR A 207 10.80 3.91 -18.69
N GLY A 208 11.28 3.69 -19.91
CA GLY A 208 11.21 4.65 -21.01
C GLY A 208 9.93 4.57 -21.82
N GLN A 209 9.72 5.57 -22.67
CA GLN A 209 8.58 5.58 -23.59
C GLN A 209 8.63 4.36 -24.55
N SER A 210 9.80 4.02 -25.07
CA SER A 210 9.97 2.93 -26.05
C SER A 210 10.61 1.69 -25.47
N ARG A 211 11.51 1.83 -24.49
CA ARG A 211 12.29 0.73 -23.90
C ARG A 211 12.49 0.92 -22.41
N ASP A 212 12.80 -0.17 -21.73
CA ASP A 212 13.22 -0.14 -20.33
C ASP A 212 14.75 -0.28 -20.25
N TYR A 213 15.33 0.26 -19.19
CA TYR A 213 16.76 0.26 -18.96
C TYR A 213 17.09 -0.15 -17.53
N LEU A 214 18.24 -0.78 -17.35
CA LEU A 214 18.93 -0.87 -16.07
C LEU A 214 20.07 0.13 -16.03
N TYR A 215 20.12 0.91 -14.96
CA TYR A 215 21.24 1.77 -14.63
C TYR A 215 21.97 1.20 -13.41
N ASN A 216 23.23 0.82 -13.58
CA ASN A 216 24.09 0.45 -12.47
C ASN A 216 24.83 1.70 -11.98
N ARG A 217 24.64 2.03 -10.70
CA ARG A 217 25.21 3.21 -10.07
C ARG A 217 26.73 3.12 -9.91
N GLU A 218 27.26 1.97 -9.52
CA GLU A 218 28.70 1.81 -9.23
C GLU A 218 29.56 1.95 -10.49
N THR A 219 29.11 1.36 -11.60
CA THR A 219 29.82 1.42 -12.87
C THR A 219 29.38 2.60 -13.73
N HIS A 220 28.32 3.31 -13.32
CA HIS A 220 27.61 4.32 -14.11
C HIS A 220 27.27 3.83 -15.52
N THR A 221 26.91 2.56 -15.67
CA THR A 221 26.53 1.99 -16.99
C THR A 221 25.02 1.93 -17.14
N LEU A 222 24.54 2.31 -18.32
CA LEU A 222 23.15 2.16 -18.73
C LEU A 222 23.04 1.02 -19.73
N ARG A 223 22.17 0.05 -19.44
CA ARG A 223 21.89 -1.11 -20.30
C ARG A 223 20.41 -1.10 -20.65
N TRP A 224 20.10 -1.08 -21.94
CA TRP A 224 18.73 -1.27 -22.42
C TRP A 224 18.31 -2.74 -22.34
N LEU A 225 17.00 -2.98 -22.24
CA LEU A 225 16.41 -4.31 -22.09
C LEU A 225 15.70 -4.75 -23.37
N ASP A 226 15.87 -6.02 -23.72
CA ASP A 226 15.21 -6.68 -24.86
C ASP A 226 13.77 -7.14 -24.50
N GLY A 227 13.03 -6.25 -23.84
CA GLY A 227 11.69 -6.50 -23.32
C GLY A 227 11.22 -5.40 -22.38
N ARG A 228 9.98 -5.51 -21.91
CA ARG A 228 9.41 -4.64 -20.89
C ARG A 228 9.40 -5.33 -19.53
N LEU A 229 9.75 -4.62 -18.49
CA LEU A 229 9.64 -5.10 -17.12
C LEU A 229 8.18 -5.34 -16.79
N VAL A 230 7.92 -6.47 -16.15
CA VAL A 230 6.60 -6.81 -15.67
C VAL A 230 6.50 -6.37 -14.22
N ALA A 231 5.65 -5.37 -13.97
CA ALA A 231 5.36 -4.89 -12.63
C ALA A 231 4.50 -5.91 -11.86
N GLY A 232 4.81 -6.11 -10.58
CA GLY A 232 4.12 -7.04 -9.71
C GLY A 232 4.62 -6.97 -8.27
N SER A 233 4.04 -7.82 -7.41
CA SER A 233 4.41 -7.93 -6.00
C SER A 233 5.33 -9.13 -5.81
N PHE A 234 6.55 -8.91 -5.32
CA PHE A 234 7.51 -9.99 -5.06
C PHE A 234 7.16 -10.74 -3.78
N SER A 235 7.34 -12.07 -3.79
CA SER A 235 7.29 -12.83 -2.54
C SER A 235 8.39 -12.35 -1.59
N PRO A 236 8.19 -12.50 -0.26
CA PRO A 236 9.20 -12.09 0.73
C PRO A 236 10.59 -12.69 0.51
N ASP A 237 10.67 -13.92 -0.01
CA ASP A 237 11.93 -14.60 -0.36
C ASP A 237 12.42 -14.30 -1.79
N GLY A 238 11.65 -13.52 -2.56
CA GLY A 238 11.92 -13.16 -3.95
C GLY A 238 11.97 -14.33 -4.93
N ALA A 239 11.44 -15.50 -4.56
CA ALA A 239 11.33 -16.65 -5.46
C ALA A 239 10.18 -16.50 -6.47
N TYR A 240 9.17 -15.69 -6.15
CA TYR A 240 7.95 -15.54 -6.93
C TYR A 240 7.59 -14.08 -7.19
N LEU A 241 6.83 -13.87 -8.26
CA LEU A 241 6.23 -12.58 -8.61
C LEU A 241 4.73 -12.78 -8.84
N ALA A 242 3.91 -12.04 -8.11
CA ALA A 242 2.47 -11.98 -8.29
C ALA A 242 2.10 -10.81 -9.19
N ILE A 243 1.41 -11.07 -10.29
CA ILE A 243 0.98 -10.07 -11.26
C ILE A 243 -0.53 -10.13 -11.41
N SER A 244 -1.19 -9.02 -11.13
CA SER A 244 -2.63 -8.84 -11.33
C SER A 244 -2.87 -8.05 -12.62
N GLY A 245 -3.67 -8.61 -13.52
CA GLY A 245 -4.17 -7.94 -14.73
C GLY A 245 -5.60 -7.46 -14.55
N ASP A 246 -6.39 -7.45 -15.62
CA ASP A 246 -7.79 -6.99 -15.58
C ASP A 246 -8.79 -8.06 -15.11
N THR A 247 -8.42 -9.34 -15.22
CA THR A 247 -9.34 -10.47 -14.97
C THR A 247 -8.68 -11.66 -14.29
N ARG A 248 -7.39 -11.55 -13.93
CA ARG A 248 -6.66 -12.64 -13.31
C ARG A 248 -5.45 -12.15 -12.53
N THR A 249 -5.06 -12.95 -11.55
CA THR A 249 -3.76 -12.86 -10.89
C THR A 249 -2.96 -14.11 -11.21
N ALA A 250 -1.71 -13.96 -11.63
CA ALA A 250 -0.78 -15.05 -11.90
C ALA A 250 0.39 -15.00 -10.92
N ILE A 251 0.84 -16.17 -10.45
CA ILE A 251 2.09 -16.33 -9.71
C ILE A 251 3.13 -16.95 -10.63
N ILE A 252 4.23 -16.24 -10.82
CA ILE A 252 5.33 -16.64 -11.71
C ILE A 252 6.55 -16.98 -10.87
N ASN A 253 7.14 -18.15 -11.11
CA ASN A 253 8.40 -18.55 -10.51
C ASN A 253 9.55 -17.80 -11.20
N LEU A 254 10.26 -16.96 -10.44
CA LEU A 254 11.33 -16.12 -10.97
C LEU A 254 12.59 -16.89 -11.34
N ARG A 255 12.73 -18.17 -10.95
CA ARG A 255 13.82 -19.03 -11.42
C ARG A 255 13.55 -19.59 -12.81
N THR A 256 12.29 -19.94 -13.10
CA THR A 256 11.93 -20.66 -14.33
C THR A 256 11.22 -19.79 -15.36
N GLY A 257 10.72 -18.61 -14.95
CA GLY A 257 9.87 -17.75 -15.77
C GLY A 257 8.46 -18.31 -16.03
N LYS A 258 8.09 -19.43 -15.40
CA LYS A 258 6.81 -20.11 -15.64
C LYS A 258 5.74 -19.63 -14.66
N VAL A 259 4.50 -19.53 -15.16
CA VAL A 259 3.31 -19.40 -14.32
C VAL A 259 3.09 -20.72 -13.58
N GLU A 260 3.12 -20.69 -12.24
CA GLU A 260 2.91 -21.88 -11.40
C GLU A 260 1.52 -21.93 -10.77
N ALA A 261 0.80 -20.81 -10.76
CA ALA A 261 -0.60 -20.73 -10.38
C ALA A 261 -1.24 -19.50 -11.01
N GLU A 262 -2.54 -19.57 -11.26
CA GLU A 262 -3.34 -18.42 -11.64
C GLU A 262 -4.73 -18.51 -11.01
N ALA A 263 -5.32 -17.36 -10.73
CA ALA A 263 -6.69 -17.26 -10.26
C ALA A 263 -7.45 -16.23 -11.09
N PRO A 264 -8.50 -16.66 -11.82
CA PRO A 264 -9.38 -15.73 -12.51
C PRO A 264 -10.27 -15.01 -11.50
N TRP A 265 -10.57 -13.75 -11.78
CA TRP A 265 -11.52 -12.95 -11.02
C TRP A 265 -12.22 -11.96 -11.94
N HIS A 266 -13.38 -11.46 -11.51
CA HIS A 266 -14.17 -10.50 -12.28
C HIS A 266 -14.17 -9.17 -11.55
N PRO A 267 -13.69 -8.08 -12.19
CA PRO A 267 -13.72 -6.75 -11.57
C PRO A 267 -15.17 -6.37 -11.27
N GLN A 268 -15.40 -5.70 -10.14
CA GLN A 268 -16.65 -5.00 -9.93
C GLN A 268 -16.57 -3.59 -10.53
N PRO A 269 -17.53 -3.16 -11.38
CA PRO A 269 -17.46 -1.88 -12.07
C PRO A 269 -17.28 -0.66 -11.16
N ALA A 270 -17.77 -0.74 -9.91
CA ALA A 270 -17.70 0.36 -8.94
C ALA A 270 -16.39 0.37 -8.11
N GLU A 271 -15.67 -0.74 -8.04
CA GLU A 271 -14.50 -0.88 -7.16
C GLU A 271 -13.17 -0.98 -7.93
N GLY A 272 -13.21 -1.23 -9.24
CA GLY A 272 -12.03 -1.26 -10.09
C GLY A 272 -11.28 -2.59 -10.04
N ALA A 273 -10.02 -2.57 -10.50
CA ALA A 273 -9.10 -3.70 -10.41
C ALA A 273 -8.70 -3.94 -8.94
N PRO A 274 -8.34 -5.18 -8.55
CA PRO A 274 -7.77 -5.46 -7.25
C PRO A 274 -6.59 -4.54 -7.00
N GLY A 275 -6.43 -4.14 -5.74
CA GLY A 275 -5.17 -3.62 -5.25
C GLY A 275 -4.03 -4.65 -5.43
N PRO A 276 -2.80 -4.25 -5.08
CA PRO A 276 -1.64 -5.13 -5.20
C PRO A 276 -1.86 -6.43 -4.42
N ALA A 277 -1.32 -7.53 -4.97
CA ALA A 277 -1.27 -8.82 -4.33
C ALA A 277 -0.54 -8.75 -2.97
N ILE A 278 -1.18 -9.28 -1.93
CA ILE A 278 -0.65 -9.32 -0.55
C ILE A 278 -0.05 -10.71 -0.31
N TRP A 279 1.24 -10.78 -0.02
CA TRP A 279 1.89 -12.04 0.34
C TRP A 279 1.63 -12.38 1.82
N LEU A 280 0.94 -13.49 2.06
CA LEU A 280 0.66 -14.02 3.40
C LEU A 280 1.83 -14.89 3.91
N SER A 281 2.56 -15.49 2.98
CA SER A 281 3.78 -16.27 3.21
C SER A 281 4.72 -16.14 2.01
N ASP A 282 5.79 -16.92 1.95
CA ASP A 282 6.70 -16.94 0.79
C ASP A 282 6.04 -17.53 -0.47
N ARG A 283 4.87 -18.18 -0.33
CA ARG A 283 4.18 -18.87 -1.43
C ARG A 283 2.68 -18.57 -1.54
N GLU A 284 2.06 -18.00 -0.51
CA GLU A 284 0.63 -17.72 -0.51
C GLU A 284 0.37 -16.25 -0.76
N VAL A 285 -0.45 -15.98 -1.77
CA VAL A 285 -0.87 -14.64 -2.17
C VAL A 285 -2.35 -14.49 -1.93
N LEU A 286 -2.73 -13.51 -1.13
CA LEU A 286 -4.09 -13.02 -1.05
C LEU A 286 -4.34 -12.03 -2.19
N VAL A 287 -5.27 -12.39 -3.06
CA VAL A 287 -5.89 -11.46 -3.99
C VAL A 287 -7.10 -10.87 -3.27
N ALA A 288 -6.88 -9.70 -2.66
CA ALA A 288 -7.85 -8.97 -1.84
C ALA A 288 -9.08 -8.45 -2.62
N ALA A 289 -9.13 -8.72 -3.93
CA ALA A 289 -10.05 -8.12 -4.87
C ALA A 289 -11.51 -8.16 -4.39
N PRO A 290 -12.24 -7.05 -4.52
CA PRO A 290 -13.69 -7.07 -4.54
C PRO A 290 -14.17 -7.63 -5.88
N ALA A 291 -14.04 -8.95 -6.02
CA ALA A 291 -14.55 -9.68 -7.17
C ALA A 291 -15.85 -10.39 -6.80
N ILE A 292 -16.71 -10.59 -7.80
CA ILE A 292 -17.85 -11.50 -7.65
C ILE A 292 -17.32 -12.89 -7.28
N GLY A 293 -17.76 -13.43 -6.14
CA GLY A 293 -17.25 -14.67 -5.56
C GLY A 293 -16.15 -14.52 -4.52
N GLY A 294 -15.78 -13.28 -4.16
CA GLY A 294 -14.95 -12.94 -3.00
C GLY A 294 -13.43 -13.09 -3.20
N PRO A 295 -12.66 -12.80 -2.14
CA PRO A 295 -11.19 -12.84 -2.16
C PRO A 295 -10.69 -14.28 -2.29
N VAL A 296 -9.51 -14.44 -2.91
CA VAL A 296 -8.90 -15.75 -3.17
C VAL A 296 -7.45 -15.81 -2.68
N ILE A 297 -7.05 -16.97 -2.16
CA ILE A 297 -5.65 -17.30 -1.92
C ILE A 297 -5.14 -18.14 -3.08
N VAL A 298 -4.01 -17.71 -3.64
CA VAL A 298 -3.34 -18.40 -4.74
C VAL A 298 -2.03 -18.95 -4.22
N THR A 299 -1.77 -20.23 -4.51
CA THR A 299 -0.55 -20.94 -4.07
C THR A 299 0.02 -21.73 -5.24
N PRO A 300 1.33 -21.60 -5.54
CA PRO A 300 1.98 -22.36 -6.60
C PRO A 300 1.72 -23.87 -6.50
N GLY A 301 1.24 -24.46 -7.59
CA GLY A 301 0.95 -25.89 -7.68
C GLY A 301 -0.31 -26.37 -6.95
N LYS A 302 -1.18 -25.46 -6.48
CA LYS A 302 -2.48 -25.79 -5.89
C LYS A 302 -3.60 -25.03 -6.60
N ASP A 303 -4.82 -25.56 -6.50
CA ASP A 303 -6.01 -24.84 -6.96
C ASP A 303 -6.26 -23.59 -6.09
N PRO A 304 -6.71 -22.47 -6.68
CA PRO A 304 -7.06 -21.28 -5.91
C PRO A 304 -8.16 -21.55 -4.88
N VAL A 305 -7.98 -21.01 -3.67
CA VAL A 305 -8.93 -21.19 -2.56
C VAL A 305 -9.75 -19.91 -2.39
N ARG A 306 -11.08 -20.03 -2.44
CA ARG A 306 -12.00 -18.91 -2.14
C ARG A 306 -12.07 -18.68 -0.64
N VAL A 307 -11.62 -17.53 -0.18
CA VAL A 307 -11.40 -17.27 1.25
C VAL A 307 -12.71 -17.34 2.04
N ALA A 308 -13.73 -16.62 1.57
CA ALA A 308 -14.98 -16.47 2.30
C ALA A 308 -15.74 -17.80 2.54
N PRO A 309 -16.03 -18.62 1.50
CA PRO A 309 -16.73 -19.88 1.73
C PRO A 309 -15.87 -20.92 2.45
N GLU A 310 -14.56 -20.97 2.17
CA GLU A 310 -13.69 -22.01 2.73
C GLU A 310 -13.38 -21.76 4.22
N TYR A 311 -12.98 -20.55 4.57
CA TYR A 311 -12.50 -20.25 5.93
C TYR A 311 -13.60 -19.70 6.85
N LEU A 312 -14.66 -19.11 6.28
CA LEU A 312 -15.69 -18.40 7.06
C LEU A 312 -17.09 -18.99 6.87
N GLY A 313 -17.29 -19.88 5.89
CA GLY A 313 -18.61 -20.37 5.52
C GLY A 313 -19.54 -19.28 4.97
N LEU A 314 -18.97 -18.19 4.44
CA LEU A 314 -19.72 -17.04 3.93
C LEU A 314 -19.94 -17.15 2.42
N ASP A 315 -21.16 -16.84 1.96
CA ASP A 315 -21.50 -16.82 0.54
C ASP A 315 -21.28 -15.42 -0.07
N CYS A 316 -20.22 -15.30 -0.87
CA CYS A 316 -19.89 -14.09 -1.64
C CYS A 316 -20.23 -14.23 -3.14
N SER A 317 -21.02 -15.23 -3.53
CA SER A 317 -21.30 -15.50 -4.96
C SER A 317 -22.05 -14.38 -5.68
N GLY A 318 -22.86 -13.60 -4.96
CA GLY A 318 -23.67 -12.50 -5.51
C GLY A 318 -23.30 -11.10 -5.02
N ARG A 319 -22.26 -10.95 -4.19
CA ARG A 319 -21.91 -9.68 -3.54
C ARG A 319 -20.40 -9.50 -3.43
N ALA A 320 -19.96 -8.25 -3.32
CA ALA A 320 -18.57 -7.95 -3.03
C ALA A 320 -18.25 -8.38 -1.59
N CYS A 321 -17.15 -9.13 -1.44
CA CYS A 321 -16.49 -9.32 -0.16
C CYS A 321 -15.06 -8.84 -0.34
N ARG A 322 -14.52 -8.16 0.67
CA ARG A 322 -13.14 -7.68 0.67
C ARG A 322 -12.35 -8.48 1.68
N ALA A 323 -11.06 -8.66 1.44
CA ALA A 323 -10.18 -9.22 2.45
C ALA A 323 -8.93 -8.37 2.65
N LEU A 324 -8.44 -8.40 3.87
CA LEU A 324 -7.11 -7.96 4.24
C LEU A 324 -6.38 -9.17 4.83
N GLY A 325 -5.06 -9.16 4.74
CA GLY A 325 -4.25 -10.20 5.36
C GLY A 325 -2.94 -9.63 5.84
N ALA A 326 -2.39 -10.24 6.88
CA ALA A 326 -1.07 -9.93 7.38
C ALA A 326 -0.38 -11.21 7.82
N ARG A 327 0.93 -11.29 7.58
CA ARG A 327 1.78 -12.33 8.12
C ARG A 327 2.00 -12.05 9.60
N SER A 328 1.73 -13.03 10.46
CA SER A 328 2.13 -12.98 11.86
C SER A 328 3.63 -13.27 11.96
N ALA A 329 4.36 -12.35 12.58
CA ALA A 329 5.78 -12.51 12.84
C ALA A 329 6.03 -13.58 13.92
N SER A 330 5.14 -13.71 14.90
CA SER A 330 5.32 -14.59 16.06
C SER A 330 4.96 -16.05 15.79
N ALA A 331 3.87 -16.28 15.05
CA ALA A 331 3.28 -17.59 14.83
C ALA A 331 3.73 -18.26 13.51
N HIS A 332 4.54 -17.58 12.70
CA HIS A 332 4.89 -18.04 11.33
C HIS A 332 3.66 -18.40 10.48
N THR A 333 2.55 -17.70 10.74
CA THR A 333 1.25 -17.90 10.10
C THR A 333 0.75 -16.58 9.54
N TYR A 334 -0.52 -16.48 9.17
CA TYR A 334 -1.15 -15.25 8.74
C TYR A 334 -2.52 -15.06 9.40
N HIS A 335 -3.01 -13.82 9.43
CA HIS A 335 -4.41 -13.54 9.75
C HIS A 335 -5.14 -13.07 8.49
N LEU A 336 -6.44 -13.36 8.43
CA LEU A 336 -7.31 -12.84 7.38
C LEU A 336 -8.45 -12.08 8.03
N LEU A 337 -8.69 -10.86 7.55
CA LEU A 337 -9.90 -10.11 7.82
C LEU A 337 -10.74 -10.12 6.57
N VAL A 338 -12.02 -10.46 6.69
CA VAL A 338 -12.95 -10.45 5.56
C VAL A 338 -14.16 -9.62 5.89
N GLN A 339 -14.41 -8.62 5.06
CA GLN A 339 -15.62 -7.84 5.05
C GLN A 339 -16.69 -8.62 4.29
N ALA A 340 -17.80 -8.87 4.94
CA ALA A 340 -18.98 -9.43 4.29
C ALA A 340 -20.19 -8.51 4.52
N PRO A 341 -21.13 -8.49 3.56
CA PRO A 341 -22.39 -7.77 3.72
C PRO A 341 -23.12 -8.22 4.99
N GLY A 342 -23.69 -7.26 5.72
CA GLY A 342 -24.55 -7.54 6.87
C GLY A 342 -25.76 -8.41 6.51
N ALA A 343 -26.38 -9.00 7.53
CA ALA A 343 -27.62 -9.76 7.35
C ALA A 343 -28.72 -8.87 6.72
N PRO A 344 -29.72 -9.42 6.02
CA PRO A 344 -30.82 -8.62 5.48
C PRO A 344 -31.47 -7.72 6.55
N GLY A 345 -31.37 -6.40 6.37
CA GLY A 345 -31.85 -5.40 7.34
C GLY A 345 -30.75 -4.73 8.17
N GLU A 346 -29.53 -5.26 8.17
CA GLU A 346 -28.36 -4.59 8.71
C GLU A 346 -27.81 -3.60 7.67
N ALA A 347 -27.66 -2.34 8.09
CA ALA A 347 -27.25 -1.26 7.19
C ALA A 347 -25.74 -1.25 6.90
N ARG A 348 -24.94 -2.09 7.57
CA ARG A 348 -23.48 -2.01 7.55
C ARG A 348 -22.86 -3.38 7.35
N ASP A 349 -21.75 -3.39 6.64
CA ASP A 349 -20.93 -4.57 6.48
C ASP A 349 -20.29 -4.96 7.82
N THR A 350 -20.02 -6.25 7.96
CA THR A 350 -19.41 -6.85 9.15
C THR A 350 -18.04 -7.40 8.79
N TRP A 351 -17.08 -7.24 9.68
CA TRP A 351 -15.75 -7.82 9.54
C TRP A 351 -15.62 -9.12 10.33
N PHE A 352 -15.01 -10.11 9.69
CA PHE A 352 -14.70 -11.40 10.28
C PHE A 352 -13.19 -11.61 10.31
N LEU A 353 -12.65 -12.02 11.46
CA LEU A 353 -11.23 -12.36 11.63
C LEU A 353 -11.07 -13.88 11.65
N TYR A 354 -10.21 -14.41 10.79
CA TYR A 354 -9.88 -15.83 10.73
C TYR A 354 -8.49 -16.11 11.34
N HIS A 355 -8.44 -17.13 12.20
CA HIS A 355 -7.24 -17.60 12.90
C HIS A 355 -6.87 -18.99 12.35
N PRO A 356 -5.90 -19.10 11.43
CA PRO A 356 -5.59 -20.37 10.78
C PRO A 356 -5.09 -21.44 11.73
N GLU A 357 -4.38 -21.07 12.80
CA GLU A 357 -3.85 -22.05 13.76
C GLU A 357 -4.95 -22.81 14.49
N LEU A 358 -6.08 -22.15 14.70
CA LEU A 358 -7.22 -22.70 15.43
C LEU A 358 -8.35 -23.14 14.49
N GLY A 359 -8.28 -22.78 13.20
CA GLY A 359 -9.37 -22.95 12.25
C GLY A 359 -10.66 -22.26 12.72
N ARG A 360 -10.52 -21.10 13.38
CA ARG A 360 -11.64 -20.37 14.01
C ARG A 360 -11.85 -19.01 13.37
N THR A 361 -13.08 -18.54 13.48
CA THR A 361 -13.52 -17.26 12.95
C THR A 361 -14.20 -16.46 14.06
N GLU A 362 -13.85 -15.19 14.17
CA GLU A 362 -14.51 -14.20 15.02
C GLU A 362 -15.34 -13.23 14.19
N ASN A 363 -16.49 -12.82 14.71
CA ASN A 363 -17.26 -11.70 14.19
C ASN A 363 -16.85 -10.44 14.98
N LEU A 364 -16.21 -9.48 14.31
CA LEU A 364 -15.76 -8.23 14.92
C LEU A 364 -16.81 -7.12 14.88
N GLY A 365 -17.95 -7.37 14.21
CA GLY A 365 -19.00 -6.39 13.99
C GLY A 365 -18.63 -5.36 12.90
N PRO A 366 -19.39 -4.26 12.82
CA PRO A 366 -19.11 -3.19 11.88
C PRO A 366 -17.91 -2.37 12.36
N LEU A 367 -16.86 -2.36 11.55
CA LEU A 367 -15.64 -1.57 11.74
C LEU A 367 -15.35 -0.77 10.46
N THR A 368 -14.81 0.42 10.64
CA THR A 368 -14.36 1.30 9.56
C THR A 368 -12.84 1.18 9.44
N ASP A 369 -12.38 0.89 8.23
CA ASP A 369 -10.95 0.79 7.87
C ASP A 369 -10.07 -0.06 8.82
N PRO A 370 -10.48 -1.29 9.18
CA PRO A 370 -9.65 -2.15 10.01
C PRO A 370 -8.37 -2.53 9.29
N HIS A 371 -7.26 -2.63 10.01
CA HIS A 371 -5.99 -3.04 9.44
C HIS A 371 -5.01 -3.56 10.50
N PHE A 372 -4.21 -4.52 10.09
CA PHE A 372 -3.19 -5.12 10.93
C PHE A 372 -2.01 -4.17 11.12
N SER A 373 -1.31 -4.31 12.25
CA SER A 373 0.07 -3.85 12.37
C SER A 373 0.96 -4.54 11.34
N PRO A 374 2.11 -3.95 10.94
CA PRO A 374 3.01 -4.53 9.95
C PRO A 374 3.50 -5.95 10.28
N ASN A 375 3.60 -6.30 11.57
CA ASN A 375 3.96 -7.63 12.05
C ASN A 375 2.76 -8.59 12.20
N GLY A 376 1.54 -8.14 11.89
CA GLY A 376 0.31 -8.94 11.93
C GLY A 376 -0.26 -9.24 13.31
N GLU A 377 0.38 -8.79 14.39
CA GLU A 377 0.04 -9.19 15.76
C GLU A 377 -1.09 -8.36 16.39
N GLU A 378 -1.29 -7.13 15.91
CA GLU A 378 -2.28 -6.19 16.44
C GLU A 378 -3.26 -5.81 15.32
N LEU A 379 -4.51 -5.54 15.70
CA LEU A 379 -5.54 -5.06 14.81
C LEU A 379 -6.09 -3.74 15.34
N ALA A 380 -6.09 -2.72 14.48
CA ALA A 380 -6.72 -1.45 14.78
C ALA A 380 -7.77 -1.07 13.73
N ALA A 381 -8.77 -0.32 14.15
CA ALA A 381 -9.86 0.16 13.30
C ALA A 381 -10.46 1.45 13.87
N LEU A 382 -11.31 2.09 13.07
CA LEU A 382 -12.24 3.10 13.57
C LEU A 382 -13.59 2.43 13.84
N GLN A 383 -14.23 2.76 14.95
CA GLN A 383 -15.55 2.26 15.32
C GLN A 383 -16.49 3.44 15.52
N ASP A 384 -17.66 3.40 14.88
CA ASP A 384 -18.70 4.40 15.12
C ASP A 384 -19.44 4.09 16.41
N LEU A 385 -19.47 5.04 17.34
CA LEU A 385 -20.21 4.90 18.57
C LEU A 385 -21.67 5.33 18.35
N ASN A 386 -22.56 4.36 18.12
CA ASN A 386 -24.02 4.54 18.10
C ASN A 386 -24.56 5.55 17.06
N GLY A 387 -23.93 5.66 15.90
CA GLY A 387 -24.36 6.56 14.83
C GLY A 387 -24.20 8.06 15.15
N GLN A 388 -23.46 8.38 16.21
CA GLN A 388 -23.01 9.75 16.47
C GLN A 388 -21.84 10.09 15.53
N GLU A 389 -21.62 11.39 15.27
CA GLU A 389 -20.44 11.90 14.55
C GLU A 389 -19.10 11.66 15.29
N ALA A 390 -19.10 10.92 16.39
CA ALA A 390 -17.90 10.56 17.13
C ALA A 390 -17.52 9.12 16.82
N SER A 391 -16.33 8.94 16.24
CA SER A 391 -15.70 7.63 16.13
C SER A 391 -14.77 7.39 17.33
N ALA A 392 -14.48 6.13 17.59
CA ALA A 392 -13.46 5.69 18.53
C ALA A 392 -12.39 4.91 17.76
N ALA A 393 -11.13 5.02 18.19
CA ALA A 393 -10.11 4.06 17.77
C ALA A 393 -10.32 2.77 18.56
N TRP A 394 -10.44 1.67 17.83
CA TRP A 394 -10.58 0.32 18.32
C TRP A 394 -9.24 -0.39 18.12
N LEU A 395 -8.72 -1.03 19.15
CA LEU A 395 -7.42 -1.72 19.11
C LEU A 395 -7.46 -3.00 19.93
N ARG A 396 -6.97 -4.11 19.38
CA ARG A 396 -6.66 -5.32 20.15
C ARG A 396 -5.58 -6.16 19.49
N PRO A 397 -4.97 -7.08 20.26
CA PRO A 397 -4.26 -8.22 19.71
C PRO A 397 -5.13 -9.01 18.74
N ALA A 398 -4.51 -9.49 17.66
CA ALA A 398 -5.13 -10.48 16.78
C ALA A 398 -5.37 -11.77 17.55
N ASP A 399 -4.37 -12.23 18.31
CA ASP A 399 -4.44 -13.44 19.16
C ASP A 399 -4.26 -13.14 20.65
N PRO A 400 -4.83 -13.96 21.56
CA PRO A 400 -5.74 -15.07 21.26
C PRO A 400 -7.13 -14.57 20.80
N PRO A 401 -7.94 -15.43 20.16
CA PRO A 401 -9.29 -15.06 19.77
C PRO A 401 -10.16 -14.66 20.95
N GLY A 402 -11.07 -13.71 20.74
CA GLY A 402 -12.00 -13.20 21.73
C GLY A 402 -11.40 -12.17 22.69
N THR A 403 -10.19 -11.70 22.42
CA THR A 403 -9.57 -10.62 23.22
C THR A 403 -10.43 -9.36 23.15
N GLU A 404 -10.71 -8.77 24.30
CA GLU A 404 -11.51 -7.54 24.36
C GLU A 404 -10.73 -6.35 23.78
N PRO A 405 -11.39 -5.47 23.00
CA PRO A 405 -10.74 -4.30 22.43
C PRO A 405 -10.55 -3.19 23.45
N LEU A 406 -9.45 -2.46 23.27
CA LEU A 406 -9.22 -1.14 23.81
C LEU A 406 -9.94 -0.12 22.93
N ILE A 407 -10.75 0.72 23.55
CA ILE A 407 -11.52 1.77 22.87
C ILE A 407 -11.01 3.14 23.32
N PHE A 408 -10.56 3.97 22.37
CA PHE A 408 -10.07 5.32 22.62
C PHE A 408 -10.94 6.35 21.91
N ALA A 409 -11.44 7.35 22.63
CA ALA A 409 -12.34 8.36 22.08
C ALA A 409 -12.13 9.75 22.74
N PRO A 410 -12.54 10.83 22.06
CA PRO A 410 -13.02 10.87 20.67
C PRO A 410 -11.86 10.80 19.66
N VAL A 411 -12.08 10.18 18.51
CA VAL A 411 -11.23 10.36 17.32
C VAL A 411 -12.09 10.85 16.17
N ARG A 412 -11.45 11.47 15.17
CA ARG A 412 -12.17 11.96 13.99
C ARG A 412 -12.75 10.78 13.20
N PRO A 413 -14.04 10.80 12.82
CA PRO A 413 -14.55 9.89 11.82
C PRO A 413 -13.79 10.05 10.52
N HIS A 414 -13.51 8.94 9.84
CA HIS A 414 -12.78 8.91 8.57
C HIS A 414 -11.38 9.54 8.65
N GLY A 415 -10.81 9.67 9.85
CA GLY A 415 -9.45 10.11 10.02
C GLY A 415 -8.44 9.02 9.67
N PHE A 416 -7.16 9.38 9.55
CA PHE A 416 -6.13 8.38 9.41
C PHE A 416 -5.91 7.63 10.74
N LEU A 417 -5.58 6.35 10.60
CA LEU A 417 -5.08 5.50 11.66
C LEU A 417 -3.91 4.74 11.05
N THR A 418 -2.68 4.97 11.54
CA THR A 418 -1.47 4.46 10.87
C THR A 418 -0.44 3.92 11.86
N TRP A 419 -0.02 2.68 11.59
CA TRP A 419 1.02 2.00 12.35
C TRP A 419 2.41 2.50 11.98
N SER A 420 3.28 2.57 12.99
CA SER A 420 4.71 2.69 12.75
C SER A 420 5.24 1.42 12.05
N PRO A 421 6.29 1.52 11.21
CA PRO A 421 6.85 0.38 10.49
C PRO A 421 7.34 -0.78 11.39
N ASP A 422 7.74 -0.46 12.62
CA ASP A 422 8.18 -1.44 13.62
C ASP A 422 7.01 -2.06 14.42
N SER A 423 5.76 -1.73 14.08
CA SER A 423 4.53 -2.22 14.73
C SER A 423 4.36 -1.84 16.21
N ARG A 424 5.18 -0.91 16.73
CA ARG A 424 5.16 -0.57 18.16
C ARG A 424 4.25 0.60 18.49
N MET A 425 3.90 1.42 17.50
CA MET A 425 3.17 2.66 17.71
C MET A 425 2.04 2.82 16.71
N LEU A 426 1.01 3.51 17.15
CA LEU A 426 -0.18 3.82 16.39
C LEU A 426 -0.46 5.32 16.48
N ALA A 427 -0.49 5.99 15.33
CA ALA A 427 -0.88 7.39 15.23
C ALA A 427 -2.38 7.49 14.94
N LEU A 428 -3.06 8.37 15.69
CA LEU A 428 -4.50 8.60 15.64
C LEU A 428 -4.80 10.04 15.22
N HIS A 429 -5.71 10.21 14.26
CA HIS A 429 -6.24 11.52 13.90
C HIS A 429 -7.26 12.03 14.93
N LEU A 430 -6.98 13.20 15.51
CA LEU A 430 -7.86 13.97 16.38
C LEU A 430 -8.35 15.24 15.66
N GLU A 431 -9.47 15.80 16.10
CA GLU A 431 -10.03 17.03 15.52
C GLU A 431 -9.03 18.21 15.46
N ASP A 432 -8.18 18.34 16.49
CA ASP A 432 -7.22 19.43 16.60
C ASP A 432 -5.74 19.00 16.42
N GLY A 433 -5.50 17.75 16.00
CA GLY A 433 -4.13 17.27 15.82
C GLY A 433 -3.97 15.75 15.84
N VAL A 434 -2.90 15.27 16.45
CA VAL A 434 -2.51 13.85 16.42
C VAL A 434 -2.19 13.35 17.82
N ALA A 435 -2.56 12.11 18.10
CA ALA A 435 -2.05 11.38 19.27
C ALA A 435 -1.28 10.15 18.82
N ILE A 436 -0.26 9.78 19.60
CA ILE A 436 0.54 8.58 19.35
C ILE A 436 0.42 7.67 20.58
N LEU A 437 0.04 6.43 20.31
CA LEU A 437 -0.07 5.35 21.27
C LEU A 437 1.06 4.36 21.06
N GLN A 438 1.76 3.96 22.12
CA GLN A 438 2.64 2.80 22.09
C GLN A 438 1.82 1.56 22.46
N VAL A 439 1.96 0.48 21.70
CA VAL A 439 1.14 -0.74 21.82
C VAL A 439 1.92 -1.93 22.40
N ALA A 440 3.25 -1.91 22.36
CA ALA A 440 4.07 -3.04 22.79
C ALA A 440 3.93 -3.38 24.30
N GLY A 441 3.29 -4.52 24.60
CA GLY A 441 3.11 -5.05 25.95
C GLY A 441 1.94 -4.39 26.68
N GLU A 442 2.22 -3.30 27.40
CA GLU A 442 1.19 -2.44 27.99
C GLU A 442 1.07 -1.17 27.16
N TRP A 443 -0.14 -0.90 26.69
CA TRP A 443 -0.40 0.31 25.92
C TRP A 443 -0.12 1.55 26.79
N ARG A 444 0.48 2.58 26.20
CA ARG A 444 0.64 3.89 26.84
C ARG A 444 0.62 5.01 25.83
N TRP A 445 0.06 6.14 26.22
CA TRP A 445 0.16 7.35 25.42
C TRP A 445 1.61 7.82 25.36
N VAL A 446 2.14 7.97 24.14
CA VAL A 446 3.45 8.58 23.91
C VAL A 446 3.31 10.10 23.97
N GLY A 447 2.24 10.64 23.40
CA GLY A 447 1.93 12.06 23.47
C GLY A 447 0.72 12.43 22.63
N ARG A 448 0.35 13.72 22.75
CA ARG A 448 -0.65 14.39 21.94
C ARG A 448 -0.10 15.73 21.47
N TRP A 449 -0.35 16.04 20.21
CA TRP A 449 0.14 17.23 19.55
C TRP A 449 -0.98 17.95 18.84
N VAL A 450 -1.00 19.28 18.93
CA VAL A 450 -2.03 20.14 18.32
C VAL A 450 -1.46 20.82 17.09
N THR A 451 -2.13 20.67 15.95
CA THR A 451 -1.78 21.35 14.68
C THR A 451 -2.50 22.69 14.63
N THR A 452 -1.96 23.70 15.31
CA THR A 452 -2.61 25.00 15.56
C THR A 452 -3.29 25.58 14.30
N GLY A 453 -4.63 25.60 14.30
CA GLY A 453 -5.44 26.15 13.21
C GLY A 453 -5.49 25.33 11.91
N HIS A 454 -4.97 24.10 11.91
CA HIS A 454 -4.96 23.20 10.76
C HIS A 454 -5.55 21.83 11.17
N GLU A 455 -6.50 21.33 10.40
CA GLU A 455 -7.05 19.98 10.55
C GLU A 455 -6.14 18.95 9.87
N PRO A 456 -5.66 17.91 10.58
CA PRO A 456 -4.86 16.86 9.97
C PRO A 456 -5.60 16.13 8.85
N VAL A 457 -4.87 15.75 7.81
CA VAL A 457 -5.44 15.09 6.62
C VAL A 457 -4.77 13.74 6.39
N ALA A 458 -3.45 13.67 6.52
CA ALA A 458 -2.68 12.46 6.30
C ALA A 458 -1.45 12.43 7.22
N ALA A 459 -0.97 11.23 7.51
CA ALA A 459 0.27 11.05 8.25
C ALA A 459 1.15 9.96 7.65
N LEU A 460 2.47 10.13 7.77
CA LEU A 460 3.47 9.22 7.21
C LEU A 460 4.63 9.03 8.19
N TRP A 461 4.80 7.80 8.66
CA TRP A 461 5.92 7.41 9.51
C TRP A 461 7.24 7.33 8.74
N SER A 462 8.33 7.74 9.40
CA SER A 462 9.67 7.43 8.94
C SER A 462 9.97 5.92 9.09
N PRO A 463 10.81 5.33 8.23
CA PRO A 463 11.16 3.90 8.27
C PRO A 463 11.76 3.43 9.60
N ASP A 464 12.43 4.32 10.33
CA ASP A 464 12.99 4.07 11.66
C ASP A 464 11.98 4.27 12.81
N ALA A 465 10.72 4.57 12.49
CA ALA A 465 9.62 4.86 13.41
C ALA A 465 9.84 6.07 14.36
N ARG A 466 10.88 6.89 14.15
CA ARG A 466 11.19 8.03 15.04
C ARG A 466 10.47 9.32 14.70
N HIS A 467 9.94 9.43 13.49
CA HIS A 467 9.30 10.65 13.02
C HIS A 467 7.95 10.34 12.39
N LEU A 468 6.99 11.23 12.62
CA LEU A 468 5.70 11.23 11.93
C LEU A 468 5.51 12.56 11.20
N ALA A 469 5.50 12.51 9.88
CA ALA A 469 5.09 13.64 9.07
C ALA A 469 3.56 13.73 9.06
N VAL A 470 3.01 14.91 9.32
CA VAL A 470 1.57 15.15 9.30
C VAL A 470 1.27 16.26 8.30
N GLN A 471 0.50 15.93 7.28
CA GLN A 471 -0.14 16.93 6.43
C GLN A 471 -1.40 17.40 7.12
N ALA A 472 -1.59 18.71 7.24
CA ALA A 472 -2.82 19.29 7.73
C ALA A 472 -3.25 20.46 6.84
N SER A 473 -4.55 20.78 6.88
CA SER A 473 -5.18 21.78 6.02
C SER A 473 -5.92 22.81 6.86
N SER A 474 -5.91 24.04 6.39
CA SER A 474 -6.75 25.13 6.89
C SER A 474 -7.50 25.76 5.71
N PRO A 475 -8.49 26.63 5.94
CA PRO A 475 -9.16 27.35 4.85
C PRO A 475 -8.21 28.21 4.00
N GLN A 476 -7.02 28.57 4.52
CA GLN A 476 -6.07 29.44 3.82
C GLN A 476 -4.92 28.69 3.16
N ALA A 477 -4.43 27.59 3.76
CA ALA A 477 -3.25 26.88 3.29
C ALA A 477 -3.17 25.45 3.86
N ASN A 478 -2.38 24.61 3.19
CA ASN A 478 -1.89 23.35 3.73
C ASN A 478 -0.56 23.57 4.46
N ALA A 479 -0.31 22.72 5.45
CA ALA A 479 0.88 22.76 6.28
C ALA A 479 1.47 21.34 6.45
N LEU A 480 2.80 21.29 6.53
CA LEU A 480 3.54 20.10 6.96
C LEU A 480 3.98 20.29 8.40
N PHE A 481 3.66 19.32 9.24
CA PHE A 481 4.17 19.20 10.59
C PHE A 481 5.03 17.94 10.69
N VAL A 482 6.00 17.93 11.59
CA VAL A 482 6.78 16.72 11.91
C VAL A 482 6.81 16.54 13.42
N VAL A 483 6.43 15.35 13.85
CA VAL A 483 6.52 14.93 15.25
C VAL A 483 7.75 14.05 15.41
N GLU A 484 8.62 14.41 16.34
CA GLU A 484 9.69 13.53 16.83
C GLU A 484 9.11 12.67 17.97
N VAL A 485 9.32 11.36 17.84
CA VAL A 485 8.75 10.33 18.72
C VAL A 485 9.90 9.70 19.52
N PRO A 486 9.79 9.65 20.86
CA PRO A 486 10.89 9.24 21.75
C PRO A 486 11.27 7.76 21.68
#